data_AF-A0A7K2ZRE1-F1
#
_entry.id   AF-A0A7K2ZRE1-F1
#
_cell.length_a   1.000
_cell.length_b   1.000
_cell.length_c   1.000
_cell.angle_alpha   90.00
_cell.angle_beta   90.00
_cell.angle_gamma   90.00
#
_symmetry.space_group_name_H-M   'P 1'
#
loop_
_entity.id
_entity.type
_entity.pdbx_description
1 polymer ?
#
loop_
_entity_poly.entity_id
_entity_poly.type
_entity_poly.pdbx_seq_one_letter_code
_entity_poly.pdbx_strand_id
1 'polypeptide(L)' 'MQLTEPHIRVGAYALGVLGRADAFRFEEHLEECPPCRVRARELAPIAARLAVARPV' A
#
# COMPACT_ATOMS: atom_id res chain seq x y z
N MET A 1 -5.48 -17.12 -11.27
CA MET A 1 -4.29 -16.41 -11.79
C MET A 1 -4.30 -15.00 -11.24
N GLN A 2 -3.45 -14.67 -10.27
CA GLN A 2 -3.20 -13.26 -9.93
C GLN A 2 -1.71 -13.05 -9.73
N LEU A 3 -0.96 -13.13 -10.84
CA LEU A 3 0.42 -12.64 -10.95
C LEU A 3 0.42 -11.11 -11.05
N THR A 4 -0.22 -10.42 -10.10
CA THR A 4 0.15 -9.03 -9.85
C THR A 4 1.17 -9.09 -8.75
N GLU A 5 2.44 -8.95 -9.13
CA GLU A 5 3.55 -8.83 -8.19
C GLU A 5 3.12 -7.96 -7.01
N PRO A 6 3.30 -8.43 -5.76
CA PRO A 6 2.81 -7.72 -4.57
C PRO A 6 3.23 -6.24 -4.57
N HIS A 7 4.37 -5.93 -5.18
CA HIS A 7 4.94 -4.60 -5.32
C HIS A 7 4.01 -3.58 -6.02
N ILE A 8 3.13 -4.02 -6.93
CA ILE A 8 2.14 -3.15 -7.60
C ILE A 8 1.08 -2.65 -6.60
N ARG A 9 0.87 -3.36 -5.49
CA ARG A 9 -0.17 -3.05 -4.50
C ARG A 9 0.25 -2.05 -3.42
N VAL A 10 1.53 -1.65 -3.37
CA VAL A 10 2.03 -0.75 -2.31
C VAL A 10 1.28 0.59 -2.25
N GLY A 11 0.87 1.13 -3.41
CA GLY A 11 0.05 2.33 -3.48
C GLY A 11 -1.36 2.12 -2.93
N ALA A 12 -2.01 1.01 -3.31
CA ALA A 12 -3.34 0.67 -2.81
C ALA A 12 -3.33 0.39 -1.30
N TYR A 13 -2.28 -0.24 -0.80
CA TYR A 13 -2.05 -0.43 0.63
C TYR A 13 -1.88 0.90 1.35
N ALA A 14 -0.99 1.77 0.87
CA ALA A 14 -0.73 3.07 1.49
C ALA A 14 -1.98 3.97 1.53
N LEU A 15 -2.84 3.88 0.50
CA LEU A 15 -4.11 4.61 0.44
C LEU A 15 -5.23 3.97 1.27
N GLY A 16 -5.03 2.79 1.84
CA GLY A 16 -6.05 2.09 2.63
C GLY A 16 -7.23 1.56 1.81
N VAL A 17 -7.07 1.39 0.49
CA VAL A 17 -8.15 0.96 -0.42
C VAL A 17 -8.18 -0.55 -0.67
N LEU A 18 -7.23 -1.30 -0.10
CA LEU A 18 -7.26 -2.75 -0.14
C LEU A 18 -8.40 -3.29 0.74
N GLY A 19 -9.04 -4.36 0.27
CA GLY A 19 -9.92 -5.15 1.13
C GLY A 19 -9.12 -5.79 2.28
N ARG A 20 -9.80 -6.12 3.39
CA ARG A 20 -9.16 -6.64 4.61
C ARG A 20 -8.23 -7.84 4.36
N ALA A 21 -8.65 -8.79 3.53
CA ALA A 21 -7.85 -9.98 3.24
C ALA A 21 -6.59 -9.66 2.43
N ASP A 22 -6.63 -8.65 1.57
CA ASP A 22 -5.48 -8.24 0.75
C ASP A 22 -4.53 -7.33 1.53
N ALA A 23 -5.06 -6.50 2.45
CA ALA A 23 -4.25 -5.74 3.38
C ALA A 23 -3.41 -6.68 4.27
N PHE A 24 -4.03 -7.71 4.85
CA PHE A 24 -3.34 -8.69 5.69
C PHE A 24 -2.21 -9.42 4.94
N ARG A 25 -2.46 -9.90 3.72
CA ARG A 25 -1.41 -10.52 2.88
C ARG A 25 -0.29 -9.55 2.52
N PHE A 26 -0.61 -8.27 2.37
CA PHE A 26 0.39 -7.26 2.07
C PHE A 26 1.23 -6.91 3.29
N GLU A 27 0.64 -6.91 4.50
CA GLU A 27 1.36 -6.77 5.76
C GLU A 27 2.38 -7.91 5.95
N GLU A 28 1.99 -9.16 5.70
CA GLU A 28 2.91 -10.32 5.68
C GLU A 28 4.06 -10.09 4.69
N HIS A 29 3.76 -9.64 3.47
CA HIS A 29 4.78 -9.30 2.48
C HIS A 29 5.72 -8.17 2.94
N LEU A 30 5.24 -7.19 3.72
CA LEU A 30 6.08 -6.13 4.26
C LEU A 30 7.12 -6.68 5.25
N GLU A 31 6.88 -7.82 5.91
CA GLU A 31 7.87 -8.45 6.79
C GLU A 31 9.04 -9.06 5.99
N GLU A 32 8.76 -9.54 4.78
CA GLU A 32 9.72 -10.24 3.93
C GLU A 32 10.40 -9.34 2.88
N CYS A 33 9.81 -8.19 2.54
CA CYS A 33 10.28 -7.32 1.44
C CYS A 33 10.69 -5.91 1.92
N PRO A 34 11.99 -5.66 2.19
CA PRO A 34 12.49 -4.34 2.54
C PRO A 34 12.16 -3.23 1.52
N PRO A 35 12.24 -3.45 0.19
CA PRO A 35 11.84 -2.44 -0.79
C PRO A 35 10.39 -1.97 -0.64
N CYS A 36 9.45 -2.88 -0.40
CA CYS A 36 8.04 -2.53 -0.18
C CYS A 36 7.84 -1.75 1.13
N ARG A 37 8.60 -2.06 2.19
CA ARG A 37 8.59 -1.25 3.43
C ARG A 37 9.04 0.18 3.20
N VAL A 38 10.12 0.37 2.44
CA VAL A 38 10.63 1.71 2.10
C VAL A 38 9.56 2.48 1.33
N ARG A 39 9.02 1.89 0.25
CA ARG A 39 7.98 2.54 -0.57
C ARG A 39 6.71 2.85 0.23
N ALA A 40 6.25 1.94 1.09
CA ALA A 40 5.07 2.17 1.93
C ALA A 40 5.28 3.37 2.88
N ARG A 41 6.48 3.50 3.45
CA ARG A 41 6.85 4.65 4.31
C ARG A 41 6.91 5.96 3.51
N GLU A 42 7.46 5.93 2.29
CA GLU A 42 7.52 7.10 1.41
C GLU A 42 6.13 7.56 0.94
N LEU A 43 5.20 6.61 0.72
CA LEU A 43 3.83 6.89 0.31
C LEU A 43 2.93 7.36 1.45
N ALA A 44 3.20 6.97 2.70
CA ALA A 44 2.40 7.34 3.87
C ALA A 44 2.10 8.86 3.98
N PRO A 45 3.07 9.79 3.87
CA PRO A 45 2.77 11.22 3.91
C PRO A 45 1.92 11.70 2.72
N ILE A 46 2.09 11.08 1.54
CA ILE A 46 1.28 11.41 0.36
C ILE A 46 -0.17 10.96 0.58
N ALA A 47 -0.37 9.73 1.07
CA ALA A 47 -1.69 9.20 1.40
C ALA A 47 -2.40 10.07 2.46
N ALA A 48 -1.68 10.50 3.50
CA ALA A 48 -2.23 11.40 4.52
C ALA A 48 -2.69 12.75 3.94
N ARG A 49 -1.93 13.32 2.99
CA ARG A 49 -2.34 14.56 2.30
C ARG A 49 -3.54 14.35 1.40
N LEU A 50 -3.63 13.22 0.71
CA LEU A 50 -4.77 12.89 -0.15
C LEU A 50 -6.04 12.64 0.66
N ALA A 51 -5.94 12.07 1.86
CA ALA A 51 -7.09 11.81 2.74
C ALA A 51 -7.83 13.10 3.17
N VAL A 52 -7.14 14.24 3.19
CA VAL A 52 -7.72 15.56 3.49
C VAL A 52 -7.94 16.42 2.24
N ALA A 53 -7.47 15.97 1.08
CA ALA A 53 -7.65 16.68 -0.16
C ALA A 53 -9.10 16.55 -0.61
N ARG A 54 -9.74 17.68 -0.89
CA ARG A 54 -11.08 17.68 -1.50
C ARG A 54 -10.91 17.44 -3.01
N PRO A 55 -11.63 16.47 -3.60
CA PRO A 55 -11.64 16.30 -5.05
C PRO A 55 -12.15 17.57 -5.73
N VAL A 56 -11.47 17.96 -6.81
CA VAL A 56 -11.80 19.13 -7.64
C VAL A 56 -12.97 18.84 -8.57
#